data_AF-A0A7V1I3W5-F1
#
_entry.id   AF-A0A7V1I3W5-F1
#
_cell.length_a   1.000
_cell.length_b   1.000
_cell.length_c   1.000
_cell.angle_alpha   90.00
_cell.angle_beta   90.00
_cell.angle_gamma   90.00
#
_symmetry.space_group_name_H-M   'P 1'
#
loop_
_entity.id
_entity.type
_entity.pdbx_description
1 polymer ?
#
loop_
_entity_poly.entity_id
_entity_poly.type
_entity_poly.pdbx_seq_one_letter_code
_entity_poly.pdbx_strand_id
1 'polypeptide(L)'
;IMSGAFNGLEDIVKQRLHQQEIGFGANITSKKEKKSYLPYVKAEDLIKYGFESEFIGRLPVIAVFERLETEDLYQILKNPNSVVVNAKKQDFRAYDIDLVFEDQAFTFFAQKAAEEGTGARALVSVLERTLLPFEKTLPSTEVKKLVITKEVAANPKQALCEILKGDWKTTITKRFEQALEAEKSHLRQVITAKGKELAAQYNLHLTPQRIEVIVNEYEKFGYDLDFAFQEMARYIHQIRIFVQDFQRETGLTCQLSEEAQDKLLTQAIVEGRDIMVLCQNIIQNLEFGLKVIREKTGQSSFEITLDALDNPEGYVRRLIREFYGKNV
;
A
#
# COMPACT_ATOMS: atom_id res chain seq x y z
N ILE A 1 4.57 26.22 -3.99
CA ILE A 1 3.82 25.65 -5.14
C ILE A 1 2.43 26.26 -5.10
N MET A 2 1.91 26.75 -6.22
CA MET A 2 0.55 27.28 -6.33
C MET A 2 -0.22 26.45 -7.35
N SER A 3 -1.50 26.16 -7.09
CA SER A 3 -2.35 25.36 -7.96
C SER A 3 -3.79 25.88 -7.95
N GLY A 4 -4.53 25.64 -9.04
CA GLY A 4 -5.90 26.10 -9.20
C GLY A 4 -6.58 25.49 -10.43
N ALA A 5 -7.91 25.57 -10.48
CA ALA A 5 -8.70 25.21 -11.66
C ALA A 5 -9.03 26.49 -12.45
N PHE A 6 -8.43 26.63 -13.63
CA PHE A 6 -8.53 27.84 -14.45
C PHE A 6 -9.57 27.68 -15.56
N ASN A 7 -10.85 27.66 -15.17
CA ASN A 7 -11.97 27.54 -16.12
C ASN A 7 -11.93 28.68 -17.14
N GLY A 8 -12.04 28.37 -18.43
CA GLY A 8 -12.00 29.34 -19.54
C GLY A 8 -10.60 29.73 -20.03
N LEU A 9 -9.53 29.36 -19.31
CA LEU A 9 -8.16 29.60 -19.77
C LEU A 9 -7.86 28.88 -21.09
N GLU A 10 -8.39 27.66 -21.26
CA GLU A 10 -8.22 26.86 -22.47
C GLU A 10 -8.74 27.57 -23.73
N ASP A 11 -9.84 28.32 -23.60
CA ASP A 11 -10.41 29.11 -24.71
C ASP A 11 -9.53 30.29 -25.09
N ILE A 12 -8.89 30.93 -24.10
CA ILE A 12 -7.93 32.03 -24.32
C ILE A 12 -6.72 31.51 -25.11
N VAL A 13 -6.16 30.36 -24.69
CA VAL A 13 -5.03 29.73 -25.36
C VAL A 13 -5.41 29.31 -26.78
N LYS A 14 -6.59 28.70 -26.96
CA LYS A 14 -7.13 28.32 -28.27
C LYS A 14 -7.27 29.52 -29.20
N GLN A 15 -7.81 30.64 -28.72
CA GLN A 15 -7.96 31.86 -29.51
C GLN A 15 -6.61 32.41 -29.96
N ARG A 16 -5.60 32.43 -29.08
CA ARG A 16 -4.24 32.88 -29.42
C ARG A 16 -3.60 32.01 -30.51
N LEU A 17 -3.68 30.69 -30.36
CA LEU A 17 -3.09 29.75 -31.32
C LEU A 17 -3.74 29.88 -32.70
N HIS A 18 -5.06 30.04 -32.77
CA HIS A 18 -5.76 30.25 -34.04
C HIS A 18 -5.46 31.61 -34.69
N GLN A 19 -5.22 32.67 -33.91
CA GLN A 19 -4.86 33.98 -34.47
C GLN A 19 -3.46 33.98 -35.12
N GLN A 20 -2.53 33.16 -34.63
CA GLN A 20 -1.20 33.01 -35.24
C GLN A 20 -1.24 32.32 -36.61
N GLU A 21 -2.25 31.50 -36.89
CA GLU A 21 -2.41 30.77 -38.16
C GLU A 21 -2.97 31.63 -39.31
N ILE A 22 -3.37 32.88 -39.07
CA ILE A 22 -3.97 33.78 -40.08
C ILE A 22 -2.94 34.79 -40.65
N GLY A 23 -1.73 34.86 -40.10
CA GLY A 23 -0.68 35.80 -40.53
C GLY A 23 0.01 35.44 -41.86
N PHE A 24 0.55 36.45 -42.56
CA PHE A 24 1.27 36.34 -43.84
C PHE A 24 2.43 35.32 -43.78
N GLY A 25 2.16 34.06 -44.16
CA GLY A 25 3.13 32.95 -44.17
C GLY A 25 2.66 31.63 -43.53
N ALA A 26 1.41 31.54 -43.06
CA ALA A 26 0.94 30.34 -42.36
C ALA A 26 0.74 29.11 -43.27
N ASN A 27 1.42 28.01 -42.93
CA ASN A 27 1.11 26.68 -43.47
C ASN A 27 -0.25 26.22 -42.93
N ILE A 28 -1.25 26.14 -43.81
CA ILE A 28 -2.59 25.63 -43.51
C ILE A 28 -2.48 24.11 -43.30
N THR A 29 -2.04 23.72 -42.11
CA THR A 29 -2.08 22.33 -41.69
C THR A 29 -3.50 22.05 -41.22
N SER A 30 -4.13 21.04 -41.80
CA SER A 30 -5.54 20.71 -41.58
C SER A 30 -5.89 20.58 -40.08
N LYS A 31 -7.05 21.12 -39.72
CA LYS A 31 -7.70 21.04 -38.41
C LYS A 31 -7.67 19.62 -37.85
N LYS A 32 -6.66 19.28 -37.05
CA LYS A 32 -6.81 18.30 -35.99
C LYS A 32 -7.16 19.07 -34.74
N GLU A 33 -8.41 18.96 -34.29
CA GLU A 33 -8.77 19.43 -32.95
C GLU A 33 -7.83 18.74 -31.95
N LYS A 34 -7.00 19.54 -31.27
CA LYS A 34 -6.15 19.03 -30.20
C LYS A 34 -7.02 18.61 -29.03
N LYS A 35 -6.73 17.44 -28.44
CA LYS A 35 -7.42 16.93 -27.23
C LYS A 35 -7.38 17.93 -26.06
N SER A 36 -6.34 18.75 -25.95
CA SER A 36 -6.27 19.89 -25.03
C SER A 36 -5.36 21.00 -25.56
N TYR A 37 -5.71 22.25 -25.26
CA TYR A 37 -4.90 23.42 -25.59
C TYR A 37 -4.08 23.95 -24.42
N LEU A 38 -4.41 23.56 -23.17
CA LEU A 38 -3.74 24.00 -21.96
C LEU A 38 -2.22 23.75 -21.91
N PRO A 39 -1.65 22.65 -22.45
CA PRO A 39 -0.20 22.43 -22.45
C PRO A 39 0.61 23.53 -23.16
N TYR A 40 -0.04 24.34 -24.01
CA TYR A 40 0.60 25.42 -24.75
C TYR A 40 0.46 26.79 -24.07
N VAL A 41 -0.05 26.83 -22.84
CA VAL A 41 -0.24 28.06 -22.07
C VAL A 41 1.05 28.86 -21.96
N LYS A 42 0.94 30.18 -22.14
CA LYS A 42 2.03 31.14 -21.93
C LYS A 42 1.65 32.18 -20.88
N ALA A 43 2.64 32.93 -20.41
CA ALA A 43 2.44 34.02 -19.45
C ALA A 43 1.41 35.06 -19.95
N GLU A 44 1.41 35.37 -21.25
CA GLU A 44 0.43 36.27 -21.88
C GLU A 44 -1.01 35.78 -21.76
N ASP A 45 -1.24 34.46 -21.80
CA ASP A 45 -2.56 33.87 -21.63
C ASP A 45 -3.05 34.02 -20.19
N LEU A 46 -2.14 33.84 -19.22
CA LEU A 46 -2.43 34.02 -17.79
C LEU A 46 -2.71 35.49 -17.44
N ILE A 47 -1.98 36.43 -18.06
CA ILE A 47 -2.25 37.87 -17.90
C ILE A 47 -3.62 38.21 -18.48
N LYS A 48 -3.93 37.73 -19.70
CA LYS A 48 -5.25 37.92 -20.31
C LYS A 48 -6.38 37.25 -19.53
N TYR A 49 -6.08 36.17 -18.82
CA TYR A 49 -7.02 35.50 -17.90
C TYR A 49 -7.32 36.35 -16.65
N GLY A 50 -6.40 37.23 -16.24
CA GLY A 50 -6.60 38.17 -15.13
C GLY A 50 -5.49 38.18 -14.08
N PHE A 51 -4.36 37.50 -14.31
CA PHE A 51 -3.21 37.59 -13.40
C PHE A 51 -2.35 38.81 -13.67
N GLU A 52 -1.81 39.40 -12.60
CA GLU A 52 -0.85 40.49 -12.70
C GLU A 52 0.50 40.02 -13.27
N SER A 53 1.12 40.84 -14.12
CA SER A 53 2.36 40.48 -14.84
C SER A 53 3.54 40.23 -13.90
N GLU A 54 3.69 41.03 -12.84
CA GLU A 54 4.71 40.84 -11.81
C GLU A 54 4.54 39.53 -11.05
N PHE A 55 3.29 39.11 -10.86
CA PHE A 55 2.96 37.88 -10.15
C PHE A 55 3.33 36.64 -10.99
N ILE A 56 2.94 36.60 -12.26
CA ILE A 56 3.32 35.52 -13.18
C ILE A 56 4.84 35.50 -13.42
N GLY A 57 5.51 36.66 -13.42
CA GLY A 57 6.96 36.75 -13.51
C GLY A 57 7.72 36.04 -12.38
N ARG A 58 7.08 35.86 -11.22
CA ARG A 58 7.65 35.09 -10.09
C ARG A 58 7.37 33.58 -10.16
N LEU A 59 6.60 33.13 -11.16
CA LEU A 59 6.21 31.73 -11.36
C LEU A 59 6.77 31.20 -12.70
N PRO A 60 8.10 30.92 -12.79
CA PRO A 60 8.75 30.55 -14.05
C PRO A 60 8.42 29.13 -14.54
N VAL A 61 7.82 28.29 -13.68
CA VAL A 61 7.46 26.91 -13.99
C VAL A 61 5.96 26.75 -13.97
N ILE A 62 5.39 26.31 -15.09
CA ILE A 62 3.97 25.99 -15.23
C ILE A 62 3.86 24.50 -15.52
N ALA A 63 3.08 23.80 -14.70
CA ALA A 63 2.70 22.40 -14.92
C ALA A 63 1.20 22.32 -15.20
N VAL A 64 0.83 21.60 -16.25
CA VAL A 64 -0.56 21.39 -16.67
C VAL A 64 -0.92 19.94 -16.40
N PHE A 65 -2.03 19.72 -15.71
CA PHE A 65 -2.56 18.39 -15.43
C PHE A 65 -3.63 18.03 -16.45
N GLU A 66 -3.65 16.75 -16.85
CA GLU A 66 -4.66 16.21 -17.75
C GLU A 66 -5.99 16.02 -17.02
N ARG A 67 -7.10 16.06 -17.78
CA ARG A 67 -8.41 15.73 -17.24
C ARG A 67 -8.47 14.23 -17.00
N LEU A 68 -9.01 13.83 -15.84
CA LEU A 68 -9.19 12.43 -15.50
C LEU A 68 -10.27 11.82 -16.40
N GLU A 69 -9.91 10.78 -17.14
CA GLU A 69 -10.83 9.91 -17.85
C GLU A 69 -11.34 8.80 -16.91
N THR A 70 -12.36 8.04 -17.35
CA THR A 70 -12.92 6.93 -16.58
C THR A 70 -11.86 5.90 -16.19
N GLU A 71 -10.90 5.63 -17.07
CA GLU A 71 -9.80 4.71 -16.78
C GLU A 71 -8.91 5.23 -15.65
N ASP A 72 -8.57 6.51 -15.63
CA ASP A 72 -7.77 7.12 -14.56
C ASP A 72 -8.47 7.01 -13.21
N LEU A 73 -9.77 7.26 -13.18
CA LEU A 73 -10.61 7.11 -11.98
C LEU A 73 -10.65 5.66 -11.48
N TYR A 74 -10.73 4.70 -12.40
CA TYR A 74 -10.64 3.27 -12.06
C TYR A 74 -9.28 2.93 -11.47
N GLN A 75 -8.18 3.40 -12.06
CA GLN A 75 -6.83 3.18 -11.54
C GLN A 75 -6.63 3.82 -10.16
N ILE A 76 -7.24 4.99 -9.89
CA ILE A 76 -7.22 5.62 -8.57
C ILE A 76 -7.92 4.75 -7.52
N LEU A 77 -9.05 4.13 -7.85
CA LEU A 77 -9.78 3.22 -6.95
C LEU A 77 -9.03 1.91 -6.72
N LYS A 78 -8.47 1.33 -7.78
CA LYS A 78 -7.79 0.03 -7.75
C LYS A 78 -6.43 0.09 -7.06
N ASN A 79 -5.80 1.27 -6.99
CA ASN A 79 -4.52 1.46 -6.33
C ASN A 79 -4.60 0.99 -4.86
N PRO A 80 -3.68 0.12 -4.38
CA PRO A 80 -3.66 -0.29 -2.98
C PRO A 80 -3.60 0.85 -1.96
N ASN A 81 -3.04 2.00 -2.33
CA ASN A 81 -2.97 3.21 -1.51
C ASN A 81 -4.14 4.17 -1.78
N SER A 82 -5.24 3.68 -2.33
CA SER A 82 -6.43 4.49 -2.59
C SER A 82 -7.04 4.94 -1.27
N VAL A 83 -6.77 6.20 -0.89
CA VAL A 83 -7.25 6.80 0.37
C VAL A 83 -8.77 6.64 0.52
N VAL A 84 -9.54 6.77 -0.57
CA VAL A 84 -11.00 6.70 -0.51
C VAL A 84 -11.49 5.27 -0.25
N VAL A 85 -10.86 4.26 -0.87
CA VAL A 85 -11.21 2.85 -0.65
C VAL A 85 -10.74 2.40 0.74
N ASN A 86 -9.52 2.74 1.11
CA ASN A 86 -8.91 2.33 2.37
C ASN A 86 -9.62 2.97 3.57
N ALA A 87 -10.00 4.25 3.47
CA ALA A 87 -10.83 4.90 4.50
C ALA A 87 -12.14 4.13 4.72
N LYS A 88 -12.82 3.70 3.64
CA LYS A 88 -14.05 2.91 3.77
C LYS A 88 -13.80 1.54 4.39
N LYS A 89 -12.71 0.87 4.05
CA LYS A 89 -12.34 -0.39 4.72
C LYS A 89 -12.11 -0.19 6.21
N GLN A 90 -11.41 0.88 6.60
CA GLN A 90 -11.20 1.24 8.00
C GLN A 90 -12.52 1.56 8.72
N ASP A 91 -13.43 2.32 8.09
CA ASP A 91 -14.75 2.66 8.64
C ASP A 91 -15.54 1.39 9.01
N PHE A 92 -15.60 0.40 8.10
CA PHE A 92 -16.27 -0.88 8.37
C PHE A 92 -15.51 -1.74 9.38
N ARG A 93 -14.18 -1.72 9.37
CA ARG A 93 -13.35 -2.47 10.30
C ARG A 93 -13.53 -1.99 11.75
N ALA A 94 -13.84 -0.71 11.96
CA ALA A 94 -14.19 -0.17 13.28
C ALA A 94 -15.43 -0.85 13.90
N TYR A 95 -16.27 -1.48 13.07
CA TYR A 95 -17.42 -2.28 13.49
C TYR A 95 -17.18 -3.80 13.37
N ASP A 96 -15.93 -4.22 13.17
CA ASP A 96 -15.53 -5.61 12.93
C ASP A 96 -16.25 -6.23 11.73
N ILE A 97 -16.36 -5.44 10.64
CA ILE A 97 -16.91 -5.87 9.35
C ILE A 97 -15.80 -5.77 8.31
N ASP A 98 -15.48 -6.89 7.67
CA ASP A 98 -14.50 -6.94 6.60
C ASP A 98 -15.15 -6.52 5.28
N LEU A 99 -14.59 -5.48 4.66
CA LEU A 99 -15.07 -4.92 3.39
C LEU A 99 -14.11 -5.24 2.26
N VAL A 100 -14.62 -5.87 1.20
CA VAL A 100 -13.85 -6.18 -0.02
C VAL A 100 -14.61 -5.70 -1.25
N PHE A 101 -13.90 -5.20 -2.25
CA PHE A 101 -14.46 -4.74 -3.51
C PHE A 101 -14.07 -5.68 -4.66
N GLU A 102 -15.02 -5.97 -5.53
CA GLU A 102 -14.70 -6.61 -6.81
C GLU A 102 -14.21 -5.58 -7.82
N ASP A 103 -13.37 -6.03 -8.76
CA ASP A 103 -12.82 -5.19 -9.83
C ASP A 103 -13.91 -4.47 -10.64
N GLN A 104 -15.02 -5.17 -10.92
CA GLN A 104 -16.16 -4.61 -11.64
C GLN A 104 -16.89 -3.50 -10.87
N ALA A 105 -16.83 -3.51 -9.53
CA ALA A 105 -17.37 -2.43 -8.71
C ALA A 105 -16.54 -1.15 -8.89
N PHE A 106 -15.21 -1.26 -8.97
CA PHE A 106 -14.36 -0.11 -9.29
C PHE A 106 -14.66 0.47 -10.66
N THR A 107 -14.88 -0.37 -11.68
CA THR A 107 -15.29 0.10 -13.01
C THR A 107 -16.62 0.86 -12.94
N PHE A 108 -17.59 0.34 -12.17
CA PHE A 108 -18.88 1.01 -11.99
C PHE A 108 -18.74 2.37 -11.28
N PHE A 109 -17.96 2.44 -10.20
CA PHE A 109 -17.73 3.68 -9.47
C PHE A 109 -16.99 4.72 -10.32
N ALA A 110 -16.00 4.30 -11.10
CA ALA A 110 -15.28 5.16 -12.02
C ALA A 110 -16.18 5.75 -13.10
N GLN A 111 -17.07 4.94 -13.70
CA GLN A 111 -18.06 5.42 -14.67
C GLN A 111 -19.01 6.44 -14.05
N LYS A 112 -19.56 6.14 -12.85
CA LYS A 112 -20.45 7.05 -12.14
C LYS A 112 -19.77 8.36 -11.74
N ALA A 113 -18.51 8.31 -11.33
CA ALA A 113 -17.75 9.50 -10.99
C ALA A 113 -17.40 10.35 -12.22
N ALA A 114 -17.13 9.72 -13.37
CA ALA A 114 -16.92 10.43 -14.63
C ALA A 114 -18.18 11.18 -15.10
N GLU A 115 -19.37 10.58 -14.92
CA GLU A 115 -20.66 11.23 -15.21
C GLU A 115 -20.90 12.49 -14.36
N GLU A 116 -20.41 12.54 -13.12
CA GLU A 116 -20.56 13.69 -12.21
C GLU A 116 -19.62 14.87 -12.57
N GLY A 117 -18.56 14.65 -13.36
CA GLY A 117 -17.74 15.71 -13.95
C GLY A 117 -16.85 16.51 -12.98
N THR A 118 -16.74 16.12 -11.71
CA THR A 118 -15.92 16.82 -10.70
C THR A 118 -14.55 16.16 -10.44
N GLY A 119 -14.10 15.26 -11.32
CA GLY A 119 -12.84 14.53 -11.21
C GLY A 119 -12.80 13.57 -10.02
N ALA A 120 -11.60 13.33 -9.45
CA ALA A 120 -11.41 12.38 -8.36
C ALA A 120 -12.25 12.66 -7.09
N ARG A 121 -12.72 13.89 -6.89
CA ARG A 121 -13.64 14.23 -5.78
C ARG A 121 -14.98 13.51 -5.89
N ALA A 122 -15.44 13.21 -7.10
CA ALA A 122 -16.68 12.46 -7.32
C ALA A 122 -16.59 11.03 -6.78
N LEU A 123 -15.39 10.43 -6.73
CA LEU A 123 -15.19 9.08 -6.19
C LEU A 123 -15.66 8.96 -4.74
N VAL A 124 -15.38 9.99 -3.92
CA VAL A 124 -15.80 10.05 -2.52
C VAL A 124 -17.33 10.06 -2.42
N SER A 125 -17.98 10.95 -3.17
CA SER A 125 -19.44 11.09 -3.20
C SER A 125 -20.13 9.79 -3.65
N VAL A 126 -19.62 9.17 -4.72
CA VAL A 126 -20.17 7.93 -5.28
C VAL A 126 -20.04 6.76 -4.30
N LEU A 127 -18.87 6.58 -3.68
CA LEU A 127 -18.65 5.54 -2.68
C LEU A 127 -19.51 5.77 -1.43
N GLU A 128 -19.51 6.98 -0.88
CA GLU A 128 -20.29 7.36 0.30
C GLU A 128 -21.79 7.08 0.07
N ARG A 129 -22.37 7.57 -1.03
CA ARG A 129 -23.78 7.35 -1.36
C ARG A 129 -24.12 5.85 -1.47
N THR A 130 -23.18 5.04 -1.95
CA THR A 130 -23.37 3.60 -2.12
C THR A 130 -23.27 2.86 -0.79
N LEU A 131 -22.31 3.22 0.06
CA LEU A 131 -21.96 2.50 1.28
C LEU A 131 -22.75 2.94 2.52
N LEU A 132 -23.24 4.19 2.53
CA LEU A 132 -24.00 4.77 3.65
C LEU A 132 -25.16 3.90 4.16
N PRO A 133 -25.97 3.23 3.32
CA PRO A 133 -27.02 2.33 3.82
C PRO A 133 -26.46 1.16 4.64
N PHE A 134 -25.32 0.60 4.22
CA PHE A 134 -24.66 -0.51 4.90
C PHE A 134 -24.01 -0.04 6.20
N GLU A 135 -23.32 1.10 6.19
CA GLU A 135 -22.72 1.72 7.38
C GLU A 135 -23.76 2.01 8.47
N LYS A 136 -24.97 2.45 8.08
CA LYS A 136 -26.05 2.72 9.04
C LYS A 136 -26.66 1.46 9.65
N THR A 137 -26.58 0.32 8.96
CA THR A 137 -27.43 -0.84 9.27
C THR A 137 -26.62 -2.03 9.77
N LEU A 138 -25.52 -2.38 9.08
CA LEU A 138 -24.75 -3.59 9.37
C LEU A 138 -24.12 -3.61 10.77
N PRO A 139 -23.66 -2.49 11.37
CA PRO A 139 -23.14 -2.52 12.74
C PRO A 139 -24.12 -3.03 13.80
N SER A 140 -25.43 -3.00 13.50
CA SER A 140 -26.47 -3.54 14.39
C SER A 140 -26.85 -4.99 14.06
N THR A 141 -26.00 -5.73 13.35
CA THR A 141 -26.27 -7.08 12.85
C THR A 141 -25.08 -8.03 13.07
N GLU A 142 -25.30 -9.32 12.86
CA GLU A 142 -24.26 -10.36 12.93
C GLU A 142 -23.41 -10.46 11.63
N VAL A 143 -23.58 -9.54 10.68
CA VAL A 143 -22.86 -9.58 9.40
C VAL A 143 -21.43 -9.10 9.59
N LYS A 144 -20.46 -9.98 9.38
CA LYS A 144 -19.02 -9.70 9.52
C LYS A 144 -18.26 -9.53 8.21
N LYS A 145 -18.89 -9.83 7.08
CA LYS A 145 -18.26 -9.79 5.75
C LYS A 145 -19.18 -9.09 4.77
N LEU A 146 -18.65 -8.09 4.06
CA LEU A 146 -19.34 -7.35 3.01
C LEU A 146 -18.49 -7.36 1.74
N VAL A 147 -19.08 -7.84 0.64
CA VAL A 147 -18.48 -7.76 -0.69
C VAL A 147 -19.26 -6.75 -1.54
N ILE A 148 -18.54 -5.79 -2.12
CA ILE A 148 -19.12 -4.79 -3.02
C ILE A 148 -18.87 -5.23 -4.45
N THR A 149 -19.96 -5.64 -5.09
CA THR A 149 -19.99 -6.07 -6.48
C THR A 149 -20.59 -4.96 -7.34
N LYS A 150 -20.55 -5.12 -8.66
CA LYS A 150 -21.25 -4.20 -9.56
C LYS A 150 -22.76 -4.13 -9.27
N GLU A 151 -23.38 -5.28 -8.96
CA GLU A 151 -24.81 -5.36 -8.65
C GLU A 151 -25.15 -4.65 -7.33
N VAL A 152 -24.33 -4.88 -6.30
CA VAL A 152 -24.46 -4.23 -4.98
C VAL A 152 -24.29 -2.72 -5.12
N ALA A 153 -23.28 -2.29 -5.88
CA ALA A 153 -23.02 -0.88 -6.12
C ALA A 153 -24.15 -0.18 -6.92
N ALA A 154 -24.77 -0.90 -7.86
CA ALA A 154 -25.88 -0.38 -8.65
C ALA A 154 -27.18 -0.26 -7.83
N ASN A 155 -27.45 -1.19 -6.91
CA ASN A 155 -28.70 -1.24 -6.14
C ASN A 155 -28.44 -1.50 -4.64
N PRO A 156 -27.82 -0.54 -3.91
CA PRO A 156 -27.32 -0.77 -2.55
C PRO A 156 -28.43 -1.10 -1.54
N LYS A 157 -29.60 -0.45 -1.64
CA LYS A 157 -30.73 -0.70 -0.73
C LYS A 157 -31.33 -2.10 -0.92
N GLN A 158 -31.45 -2.55 -2.17
CA GLN A 158 -31.96 -3.89 -2.46
C GLN A 158 -30.96 -4.94 -1.95
N ALA A 159 -29.68 -4.77 -2.28
CA ALA A 159 -28.62 -5.64 -1.80
C ALA A 159 -28.60 -5.71 -0.27
N LEU A 160 -28.75 -4.59 0.45
CA LEU A 160 -28.85 -4.59 1.90
C LEU A 160 -30.06 -5.40 2.41
N CYS A 161 -31.24 -5.23 1.81
CA CYS A 161 -32.42 -6.01 2.19
C CYS A 161 -32.22 -7.50 1.96
N GLU A 162 -31.61 -7.88 0.83
CA GLU A 162 -31.20 -9.25 0.58
C GLU A 162 -30.24 -9.69 1.67
N ILE A 163 -29.27 -8.84 2.02
CA ILE A 163 -28.26 -9.13 3.03
C ILE A 163 -28.89 -9.56 4.36
N LEU A 164 -29.85 -8.76 4.83
CA LEU A 164 -30.52 -8.99 6.11
C LEU A 164 -31.42 -10.23 6.14
N LYS A 165 -31.89 -10.73 4.98
CA LYS A 165 -32.72 -11.95 4.92
C LYS A 165 -31.92 -13.24 5.14
N GLY A 166 -30.59 -13.21 4.97
CA GLY A 166 -29.72 -14.36 5.23
C GLY A 166 -29.75 -15.48 4.19
N ASP A 167 -30.58 -15.38 3.15
CA ASP A 167 -30.82 -16.43 2.14
C ASP A 167 -29.59 -16.81 1.27
N TRP A 168 -28.47 -16.09 1.39
CA TRP A 168 -27.34 -16.12 0.45
C TRP A 168 -25.97 -16.37 1.11
N LYS A 169 -25.94 -16.65 2.43
CA LYS A 169 -24.70 -16.72 3.24
C LYS A 169 -23.58 -17.53 2.58
N THR A 170 -23.88 -18.69 2.00
CA THR A 170 -22.88 -19.56 1.37
C THR A 170 -22.29 -18.95 0.09
N THR A 171 -23.12 -18.35 -0.77
CA THR A 171 -22.69 -17.79 -2.06
C THR A 171 -21.81 -16.56 -1.87
N ILE A 172 -22.16 -15.66 -0.95
CA ILE A 172 -21.35 -14.47 -0.70
C ILE A 172 -20.10 -14.79 0.11
N THR A 173 -20.11 -15.80 0.99
CA THR A 173 -18.85 -16.21 1.65
C THR A 173 -17.82 -16.63 0.60
N LYS A 174 -18.23 -17.45 -0.37
CA LYS A 174 -17.36 -17.83 -1.49
C LYS A 174 -16.94 -16.63 -2.34
N ARG A 175 -17.87 -15.74 -2.68
CA ARG A 175 -17.59 -14.54 -3.50
C ARG A 175 -16.64 -13.59 -2.78
N PHE A 176 -16.81 -13.43 -1.47
CA PHE A 176 -15.96 -12.64 -0.60
C PHE A 176 -14.53 -13.21 -0.57
N GLU A 177 -14.38 -14.52 -0.35
CA GLU A 177 -13.06 -15.17 -0.36
C GLU A 177 -12.35 -15.03 -1.72
N GLN A 178 -13.09 -15.16 -2.82
CA GLN A 178 -12.57 -14.94 -4.17
C GLN A 178 -12.12 -13.50 -4.39
N ALA A 179 -12.93 -12.53 -3.96
CA ALA A 179 -12.59 -11.11 -4.08
C ALA A 179 -11.38 -10.74 -3.20
N LEU A 180 -11.30 -11.30 -1.98
CA LEU A 180 -10.19 -11.08 -1.06
C LEU A 180 -8.89 -11.66 -1.62
N GLU A 181 -8.92 -12.86 -2.19
CA GLU A 181 -7.74 -13.46 -2.82
C GLU A 181 -7.31 -12.69 -4.07
N ALA A 182 -8.27 -12.19 -4.86
CA ALA A 182 -7.97 -11.32 -6.01
C ALA A 182 -7.28 -10.02 -5.56
N GLU A 183 -7.75 -9.41 -4.47
CA GLU A 183 -7.11 -8.24 -3.87
C GLU A 183 -5.69 -8.54 -3.38
N LYS A 184 -5.50 -9.63 -2.63
CA LYS A 184 -4.17 -10.07 -2.15
C LYS A 184 -3.22 -10.34 -3.31
N SER A 185 -3.70 -10.98 -4.36
CA SER A 185 -2.93 -11.24 -5.58
C SER A 185 -2.51 -9.93 -6.27
N HIS A 186 -3.41 -8.96 -6.37
CA HIS A 186 -3.10 -7.65 -6.91
C HIS A 186 -2.05 -6.92 -6.04
N LEU A 187 -2.23 -6.92 -4.72
CA LEU A 187 -1.31 -6.31 -3.76
C LEU A 187 0.09 -6.92 -3.87
N ARG A 188 0.19 -8.26 -3.94
CA ARG A 188 1.44 -8.99 -4.16
C ARG A 188 2.14 -8.56 -5.45
N GLN A 189 1.40 -8.41 -6.55
CA GLN A 189 1.94 -7.93 -7.82
C GLN A 189 2.48 -6.49 -7.71
N VAL A 190 1.73 -5.60 -7.05
CA VAL A 190 2.14 -4.19 -6.84
C VAL A 190 3.41 -4.11 -5.99
N ILE A 191 3.46 -4.85 -4.87
CA ILE A 191 4.64 -4.92 -4.00
C ILE A 191 5.84 -5.50 -4.75
N THR A 192 5.65 -6.56 -5.56
CA THR A 192 6.75 -7.16 -6.32
C THR A 192 7.29 -6.20 -7.40
N ALA A 193 6.41 -5.45 -8.06
CA ALA A 193 6.79 -4.54 -9.15
C ALA A 193 7.41 -3.22 -8.65
N LYS A 194 6.82 -2.61 -7.61
CA LYS A 194 7.18 -1.26 -7.12
C LYS A 194 7.78 -1.24 -5.71
N GLY A 195 7.63 -2.32 -4.95
CA GLY A 195 8.06 -2.38 -3.55
C GLY A 195 9.57 -2.27 -3.38
N LYS A 196 10.40 -2.52 -4.39
CA LYS A 196 11.85 -2.30 -4.29
C LYS A 196 12.22 -0.84 -4.04
N GLU A 197 11.54 0.09 -4.69
CA GLU A 197 11.79 1.53 -4.51
C GLU A 197 11.35 1.99 -3.11
N LEU A 198 10.20 1.53 -2.65
CA LEU A 198 9.70 1.80 -1.30
C LEU A 198 10.59 1.15 -0.23
N ALA A 199 10.99 -0.11 -0.41
CA ALA A 199 11.88 -0.82 0.51
C ALA A 199 13.24 -0.14 0.65
N ALA A 200 13.76 0.44 -0.45
CA ALA A 200 15.02 1.16 -0.45
C ALA A 200 14.99 2.41 0.47
N GLN A 201 13.85 3.11 0.56
CA GLN A 201 13.69 4.26 1.45
C GLN A 201 13.91 3.89 2.92
N TYR A 202 13.55 2.66 3.30
CA TYR A 202 13.63 2.15 4.66
C TYR A 202 14.83 1.22 4.91
N ASN A 203 15.73 1.04 3.94
CA ASN A 203 16.81 0.04 3.99
C ASN A 203 16.31 -1.39 4.33
N LEU A 204 15.12 -1.72 3.83
CA LEU A 204 14.48 -3.02 4.01
C LEU A 204 14.85 -3.94 2.85
N HIS A 205 15.34 -5.13 3.15
CA HIS A 205 15.45 -6.18 2.14
C HIS A 205 14.10 -6.90 2.02
N LEU A 206 13.56 -7.02 0.80
CA LEU A 206 12.21 -7.54 0.58
C LEU A 206 12.28 -9.01 0.17
N THR A 207 12.14 -9.91 1.14
CA THR A 207 12.06 -11.36 0.91
C THR A 207 10.64 -11.79 0.52
N PRO A 208 10.44 -12.94 -0.15
CA PRO A 208 9.10 -13.45 -0.45
C PRO A 208 8.22 -13.60 0.80
N GLN A 209 8.80 -14.02 1.92
CA GLN A 209 8.06 -14.17 3.18
C GLN A 209 7.61 -12.82 3.75
N ARG A 210 8.44 -11.77 3.68
CA ARG A 210 8.04 -10.41 4.07
C ARG A 210 6.88 -9.88 3.22
N ILE A 211 6.89 -10.17 1.92
CA ILE A 211 5.77 -9.81 1.03
C ILE A 211 4.50 -10.51 1.49
N GLU A 212 4.55 -11.81 1.78
CA GLU A 212 3.37 -12.54 2.26
C GLU A 212 2.87 -12.01 3.62
N VAL A 213 3.75 -11.61 4.54
CA VAL A 213 3.33 -10.98 5.80
C VAL A 213 2.61 -9.65 5.53
N ILE A 214 3.17 -8.78 4.68
CA ILE A 214 2.53 -7.51 4.32
C ILE A 214 1.17 -7.75 3.65
N VAL A 215 1.08 -8.70 2.73
CA VAL A 215 -0.15 -8.99 1.98
C VAL A 215 -1.23 -9.58 2.88
N ASN A 216 -0.88 -10.51 3.77
CA ASN A 216 -1.85 -11.18 4.63
C ASN A 216 -2.30 -10.31 5.80
N GLU A 217 -1.42 -9.45 6.30
CA GLU A 217 -1.67 -8.58 7.45
C GLU A 217 -1.92 -7.13 7.03
N TYR A 218 -2.27 -6.88 5.77
CA TYR A 218 -2.45 -5.53 5.22
C TYR A 218 -3.44 -4.69 6.03
N GLU A 219 -4.47 -5.33 6.57
CA GLU A 219 -5.44 -4.69 7.48
C GLU A 219 -4.82 -4.21 8.80
N LYS A 220 -3.85 -4.94 9.36
CA LYS A 220 -3.16 -4.54 10.61
C LYS A 220 -2.29 -3.32 10.40
N PHE A 221 -1.88 -3.07 9.16
CA PHE A 221 -1.19 -1.86 8.75
C PHE A 221 -2.16 -0.73 8.33
N GLY A 222 -3.45 -0.86 8.63
CA GLY A 222 -4.45 0.14 8.29
C GLY A 222 -4.64 0.30 6.78
N TYR A 223 -4.36 -0.73 5.97
CA TYR A 223 -4.40 -0.63 4.51
C TYR A 223 -3.49 0.49 3.96
N ASP A 224 -2.32 0.67 4.55
CA ASP A 224 -1.32 1.62 4.09
C ASP A 224 0.00 0.89 3.82
N LEU A 225 0.40 0.82 2.54
CA LEU A 225 1.65 0.16 2.15
C LEU A 225 2.88 0.87 2.70
N ASP A 226 2.89 2.20 2.75
CA ASP A 226 4.05 2.93 3.25
C ASP A 226 4.25 2.64 4.73
N PHE A 227 3.15 2.69 5.50
CA PHE A 227 3.15 2.32 6.91
C PHE A 227 3.57 0.85 7.13
N ALA A 228 3.11 -0.08 6.29
CA ALA A 228 3.52 -1.47 6.36
C ALA A 228 5.04 -1.65 6.20
N PHE A 229 5.64 -0.96 5.23
CA PHE A 229 7.09 -1.01 5.00
C PHE A 229 7.86 -0.34 6.14
N GLN A 230 7.38 0.80 6.64
CA GLN A 230 7.94 1.48 7.80
C GLN A 230 7.94 0.57 9.04
N GLU A 231 6.83 -0.09 9.33
CA GLU A 231 6.72 -1.00 10.48
C GLU A 231 7.62 -2.23 10.34
N MET A 232 7.70 -2.83 9.15
CA MET A 232 8.63 -3.93 8.88
C MET A 232 10.08 -3.51 9.11
N ALA A 233 10.46 -2.33 8.64
CA ALA A 233 11.79 -1.77 8.85
C ALA A 233 12.05 -1.46 10.34
N ARG A 234 11.04 -0.98 11.08
CA ARG A 234 11.11 -0.74 12.52
C ARG A 234 11.43 -2.02 13.28
N TYR A 235 10.74 -3.12 12.99
CA TYR A 235 11.02 -4.42 13.61
C TYR A 235 12.42 -4.93 13.28
N ILE A 236 12.85 -4.85 12.01
CA ILE A 236 14.22 -5.23 11.63
C ILE A 236 15.27 -4.38 12.34
N HIS A 237 15.00 -3.07 12.51
CA HIS A 237 15.88 -2.19 13.25
C HIS A 237 15.97 -2.57 14.73
N GLN A 238 14.85 -2.94 15.37
CA GLN A 238 14.82 -3.44 16.75
C GLN A 238 15.64 -4.72 16.92
N ILE A 239 15.51 -5.67 15.99
CA ILE A 239 16.34 -6.88 15.97
C ILE A 239 17.83 -6.51 15.88
N ARG A 240 18.21 -5.57 15.01
CA ARG A 240 19.61 -5.13 14.86
C ARG A 240 20.16 -4.48 16.12
N ILE A 241 19.40 -3.59 16.76
CA ILE A 241 19.79 -2.96 18.04
C ILE A 241 20.02 -4.04 19.08
N PHE A 242 19.07 -4.96 19.23
CA PHE A 242 19.16 -6.03 20.21
C PHE A 242 20.42 -6.89 20.02
N VAL A 243 20.75 -7.25 18.77
CA VAL A 243 21.97 -8.01 18.45
C VAL A 243 23.23 -7.23 18.80
N GLN A 244 23.25 -5.91 18.56
CA GLN A 244 24.39 -5.05 18.92
C GLN A 244 24.58 -4.95 20.44
N ASP A 245 23.48 -4.84 21.19
CA ASP A 245 23.53 -4.78 22.65
C ASP A 245 24.01 -6.12 23.22
N PHE A 246 23.53 -7.25 22.70
CA PHE A 246 24.03 -8.56 23.08
C PHE A 246 25.54 -8.72 22.82
N GLN A 247 26.04 -8.22 21.69
CA GLN A 247 27.46 -8.25 21.37
C GLN A 247 28.28 -7.42 22.36
N ARG A 248 27.77 -6.26 22.78
CA ARG A 248 28.43 -5.40 23.78
C ARG A 248 28.50 -6.07 25.14
N GLU A 249 27.42 -6.73 25.58
CA GLU A 249 27.34 -7.37 26.89
C GLU A 249 28.15 -8.66 26.99
N THR A 250 28.10 -9.49 25.94
CA THR A 250 28.72 -10.83 25.98
C THR A 250 30.06 -10.93 25.26
N GLY A 251 30.35 -10.01 24.34
CA GLY A 251 31.48 -10.09 23.41
C GLY A 251 31.28 -11.12 22.29
N LEU A 252 30.08 -11.67 22.13
CA LEU A 252 29.74 -12.61 21.05
C LEU A 252 29.08 -11.84 19.89
N THR A 253 29.64 -11.97 18.70
CA THR A 253 29.06 -11.41 17.48
C THR A 253 28.00 -12.40 16.97
N CYS A 254 26.75 -11.98 16.90
CA CYS A 254 25.68 -12.77 16.32
C CYS A 254 25.13 -12.08 15.07
N GLN A 255 24.78 -12.85 14.05
CA GLN A 255 24.04 -12.36 12.89
C GLN A 255 22.84 -13.27 12.67
N LEU A 256 21.64 -12.70 12.59
CA LEU A 256 20.44 -13.49 12.30
C LEU A 256 20.31 -13.65 10.78
N SER A 257 20.11 -14.88 10.33
CA SER A 257 19.78 -15.16 8.92
C SER A 257 18.45 -14.49 8.53
N GLU A 258 18.22 -14.30 7.23
CA GLU A 258 16.98 -13.67 6.76
C GLU A 258 15.74 -14.48 7.18
N GLU A 259 15.82 -15.81 7.12
CA GLU A 259 14.72 -16.70 7.50
C GLU A 259 14.41 -16.60 9.01
N ALA A 260 15.44 -16.43 9.85
CA ALA A 260 15.27 -16.21 11.28
C ALA A 260 14.59 -14.87 11.56
N GLN A 261 15.01 -13.80 10.87
CA GLN A 261 14.37 -12.49 10.95
C GLN A 261 12.90 -12.56 10.49
N ASP A 262 12.64 -13.26 9.39
CA ASP A 262 11.29 -13.36 8.81
C ASP A 262 10.34 -14.14 9.71
N LYS A 263 10.83 -15.17 10.41
CA LYS A 263 10.05 -15.86 11.45
C LYS A 263 9.73 -14.94 12.62
N LEU A 264 10.70 -14.18 13.11
CA LEU A 264 10.48 -13.21 14.19
C LEU A 264 9.46 -12.14 13.81
N LEU A 265 9.57 -11.60 12.59
CA LEU A 265 8.60 -10.67 12.03
C LEU A 265 7.20 -11.28 11.95
N THR A 266 7.10 -12.51 11.46
CA THR A 266 5.82 -13.23 11.37
C THR A 266 5.19 -13.38 12.76
N GLN A 267 5.97 -13.81 13.76
CA GLN A 267 5.49 -13.94 15.14
C GLN A 267 5.08 -12.60 15.75
N ALA A 268 5.80 -11.51 15.45
CA ALA A 268 5.47 -10.21 15.98
C ALA A 268 4.19 -9.63 15.37
N ILE A 269 4.04 -9.72 14.06
CA ILE A 269 2.94 -9.06 13.32
C ILE A 269 1.68 -9.93 13.31
N VAL A 270 1.82 -11.21 12.95
CA VAL A 270 0.68 -12.13 12.82
C VAL A 270 0.14 -12.49 14.21
N GLU A 271 1.02 -12.84 15.14
CA GLU A 271 0.63 -13.32 16.47
C GLU A 271 0.57 -12.20 17.53
N GLY A 272 0.99 -10.97 17.18
CA GLY A 272 0.94 -9.82 18.09
C GLY A 272 1.94 -9.89 19.24
N ARG A 273 3.05 -10.62 19.07
CA ARG A 273 4.09 -10.77 20.09
C ARG A 273 5.09 -9.62 20.04
N ASP A 274 5.60 -9.20 21.19
CA ASP A 274 6.62 -8.17 21.25
C ASP A 274 7.96 -8.69 20.71
N ILE A 275 8.53 -8.01 19.71
CA ILE A 275 9.76 -8.44 19.04
C ILE A 275 10.95 -8.52 19.99
N MET A 276 11.05 -7.61 20.97
CA MET A 276 12.14 -7.59 21.93
C MET A 276 12.03 -8.76 22.88
N VAL A 277 10.81 -9.13 23.30
CA VAL A 277 10.57 -10.34 24.09
C VAL A 277 10.95 -11.60 23.31
N LEU A 278 10.59 -11.68 22.02
CA LEU A 278 10.97 -12.81 21.16
C LEU A 278 12.49 -12.94 21.05
N CYS A 279 13.17 -11.82 20.79
CA CYS A 279 14.62 -11.71 20.74
C CYS A 279 15.28 -12.14 22.07
N GLN A 280 14.77 -11.66 23.20
CA GLN A 280 15.28 -12.00 24.53
C GLN A 280 15.20 -13.50 24.81
N ASN A 281 14.07 -14.14 24.47
CA ASN A 281 13.87 -15.57 24.66
C ASN A 281 14.87 -16.40 23.84
N ILE A 282 15.18 -15.97 22.61
CA ILE A 282 16.19 -16.65 21.78
C ILE A 282 17.56 -16.63 22.46
N ILE A 283 17.96 -15.47 22.97
CA ILE A 283 19.27 -15.32 23.61
C ILE A 283 19.37 -16.12 24.89
N GLN A 284 18.36 -16.08 25.76
CA GLN A 284 18.38 -16.87 27.00
C GLN A 284 18.62 -18.37 26.73
N ASN A 285 18.06 -18.89 25.63
CA ASN A 285 18.22 -20.29 25.24
C ASN A 285 19.57 -20.60 24.58
N LEU A 286 20.22 -19.62 23.95
CA LEU A 286 21.47 -19.82 23.19
C LEU A 286 22.72 -19.36 23.94
N GLU A 287 22.62 -18.37 24.83
CA GLU A 287 23.75 -17.66 25.44
C GLU A 287 24.74 -18.61 26.12
N PHE A 288 24.24 -19.51 26.97
CA PHE A 288 25.09 -20.48 27.66
C PHE A 288 25.84 -21.38 26.68
N GLY A 289 25.13 -21.91 25.67
CA GLY A 289 25.72 -22.77 24.64
C GLY A 289 26.81 -22.07 23.83
N LEU A 290 26.54 -20.83 23.40
CA LEU A 290 27.49 -20.04 22.62
C LEU A 290 28.73 -19.63 23.45
N LYS A 291 28.56 -19.29 24.73
CA LYS A 291 29.68 -18.99 25.65
C LYS A 291 30.59 -20.21 25.81
N VAL A 292 30.03 -21.40 26.01
CA VAL A 292 30.80 -22.65 26.12
C VAL A 292 31.58 -22.93 24.84
N ILE A 293 30.97 -22.72 23.67
CA ILE A 293 31.66 -22.89 22.39
C ILE A 293 32.84 -21.91 22.29
N ARG A 294 32.64 -20.63 22.61
CA ARG A 294 33.73 -19.63 22.60
C ARG A 294 34.90 -20.05 23.49
N GLU A 295 34.64 -20.49 24.73
CA GLU A 295 35.69 -20.91 25.66
C GLU A 295 36.50 -22.10 25.15
N LYS A 296 35.87 -23.01 24.39
CA LYS A 296 36.51 -24.23 23.91
C LYS A 296 37.15 -24.11 22.53
N THR A 297 36.59 -23.30 21.63
CA THR A 297 37.03 -23.20 20.22
C THR A 297 37.66 -21.84 19.89
N GLY A 298 37.49 -20.82 20.74
CA GLY A 298 37.90 -19.44 20.45
C GLY A 298 36.97 -18.69 19.48
N GLN A 299 35.91 -19.33 18.98
CA GLN A 299 34.97 -18.70 18.06
C GLN A 299 34.09 -17.67 18.77
N SER A 300 34.04 -16.46 18.22
CA SER A 300 33.23 -15.36 18.75
C SER A 300 32.15 -14.88 17.78
N SER A 301 32.02 -15.47 16.60
CA SER A 301 31.02 -15.10 15.59
C SER A 301 30.09 -16.26 15.26
N PHE A 302 28.78 -16.05 15.33
CA PHE A 302 27.75 -17.07 15.13
C PHE A 302 26.62 -16.56 14.24
N GLU A 303 26.17 -17.40 13.31
CA GLU A 303 24.98 -17.16 12.50
C GLU A 303 23.77 -17.86 13.13
N ILE A 304 22.79 -17.07 13.57
CA ILE A 304 21.55 -17.56 14.17
C ILE A 304 20.55 -17.82 13.03
N THR A 305 20.44 -19.09 12.65
CA THR A 305 19.55 -19.56 11.58
C THR A 305 18.15 -19.86 12.10
N LEU A 306 17.20 -20.09 11.19
CA LEU A 306 15.84 -20.53 11.52
C LEU A 306 15.80 -21.73 12.48
N ASP A 307 16.71 -22.68 12.28
CA ASP A 307 16.86 -23.88 13.10
C ASP A 307 17.24 -23.56 14.56
N ALA A 308 18.05 -22.52 14.78
CA ALA A 308 18.37 -22.04 16.12
C ALA A 308 17.13 -21.49 16.85
N LEU A 309 16.12 -21.00 16.12
CA LEU A 309 14.86 -20.53 16.68
C LEU A 309 13.89 -21.68 16.96
N ASP A 310 13.86 -22.72 16.12
CA ASP A 310 12.98 -23.89 16.29
C ASP A 310 13.50 -24.88 17.33
N ASN A 311 14.81 -25.12 17.37
CA ASN A 311 15.43 -26.08 18.27
C ASN A 311 16.78 -25.56 18.80
N PRO A 312 16.77 -24.63 19.77
CA PRO A 312 17.98 -24.03 20.32
C PRO A 312 18.99 -25.06 20.84
N GLU A 313 18.53 -26.06 21.59
CA GLU A 313 19.41 -27.11 22.13
C GLU A 313 20.03 -27.97 21.03
N GLY A 314 19.24 -28.38 20.03
CA GLY A 314 19.71 -29.18 18.90
C GLY A 314 20.71 -28.42 18.04
N TYR A 315 20.49 -27.12 17.83
CA TYR A 315 21.41 -26.22 17.15
C TYR A 315 22.76 -26.13 17.89
N VAL A 316 22.76 -25.85 19.20
CA VAL A 316 23.99 -25.80 20.02
C VAL A 316 24.73 -27.14 19.99
N ARG A 317 24.00 -28.27 20.12
CA ARG A 317 24.61 -29.61 20.04
C ARG A 317 25.25 -29.88 18.69
N ARG A 318 24.64 -29.42 17.58
CA ARG A 318 25.21 -29.54 16.23
C ARG A 318 26.48 -28.71 16.09
N LEU A 319 26.47 -27.45 16.51
CA LEU A 319 27.68 -26.62 16.51
C LEU A 319 28.81 -27.31 17.28
N ILE A 320 28.54 -27.78 18.50
CA ILE A 320 29.52 -28.54 19.28
C ILE A 320 30.03 -29.75 18.47
N ARG A 321 29.15 -30.57 17.88
CA ARG A 321 29.58 -31.74 17.09
C ARG A 321 30.40 -31.38 15.84
N GLU A 322 30.04 -30.35 15.10
CA GLU A 322 30.79 -29.93 13.91
C GLU A 322 32.21 -29.47 14.24
N PHE A 323 32.40 -28.81 15.39
CA PHE A 323 33.71 -28.33 15.82
C PHE A 323 34.54 -29.40 16.51
N TYR A 324 33.94 -30.26 17.34
CA TYR A 324 34.66 -31.38 17.95
C TYR A 324 34.92 -32.53 16.95
N GLY A 325 34.08 -32.71 15.94
CA GLY A 325 34.25 -33.73 14.90
C GLY A 325 35.29 -33.38 13.83
N LYS A 326 35.70 -32.11 13.71
CA LYS A 326 36.81 -31.68 12.83
C LYS A 326 38.21 -31.85 13.46
N ASN A 327 38.28 -32.11 14.76
CA ASN A 327 39.53 -32.23 15.53
C ASN A 327 39.86 -33.68 15.95
N VAL A 328 39.32 -34.69 15.25
CA VAL A 328 39.66 -36.12 15.46
C VAL A 328 40.22 -36.72 14.18
#